data_AF-A0A538HSG7-F1
#
_entry.id   AF-A0A538HSG7-F1
#
_cell.length_a   1.000
_cell.length_b   1.000
_cell.length_c   1.000
_cell.angle_alpha   90.00
_cell.angle_beta   90.00
_cell.angle_gamma   90.00
#
_symmetry.space_group_name_H-M   'P 1'
#
loop_
_entity.id
_entity.type
_entity.pdbx_description
1 polymer ?
#
loop_
_entity_poly.entity_id
_entity_poly.type
_entity_poly.pdbx_seq_one_letter_code
_entity_poly.pdbx_strand_id
1 'polypeptide(L)' 'MSAFANPSHMPCPDCGASVSSAEQSGHVCDPERRADFLMFQLREEIAGFERGVREYLTSPHGRFAQWLAERRRPPLLD' A
#
# COMPACT_ATOMS: atom_id res chain seq x y z
N MET A 1 33.71 9.95 -23.29
CA MET A 1 32.49 9.12 -23.19
C MET A 1 32.58 8.40 -21.85
N SER A 2 31.80 8.81 -20.86
CA SER A 2 31.83 8.16 -19.54
C SER A 2 31.13 6.81 -19.65
N ALA A 3 31.89 5.72 -19.51
CA ALA A 3 31.34 4.40 -19.32
C ALA A 3 30.78 4.32 -17.89
N PHE A 4 29.47 4.48 -17.73
CA PHE A 4 28.83 4.13 -16.47
C PHE A 4 28.93 2.62 -16.29
N ALA A 5 29.55 2.17 -15.21
CA ALA A 5 29.57 0.76 -14.85
C ALA A 5 28.12 0.29 -14.63
N ASN A 6 27.70 -0.77 -15.31
CA ASN A 6 26.40 -1.38 -15.02
C ASN A 6 26.45 -1.92 -13.58
N PRO A 7 25.53 -1.49 -12.70
CA PRO A 7 25.49 -1.98 -11.33
C PRO A 7 25.23 -3.49 -11.35
N SER A 8 25.99 -4.23 -10.53
CA SER A 8 25.84 -5.68 -10.40
C SER A 8 24.55 -6.09 -9.70
N HIS A 9 23.91 -5.14 -9.00
CA HIS A 9 22.63 -5.34 -8.30
C HIS A 9 21.70 -4.17 -8.53
N MET A 10 20.41 -4.48 -8.63
CA MET A 10 19.33 -3.53 -8.80
C MET A 10 18.19 -3.87 -7.83
N PRO A 11 17.50 -2.86 -7.28
CA PRO A 11 16.34 -3.13 -6.43
C PRO A 11 15.24 -3.78 -7.26
N CYS A 12 14.65 -4.86 -6.75
CA CYS A 12 13.42 -5.41 -7.27
C CYS A 12 12.31 -4.34 -7.13
N PRO A 13 11.59 -4.00 -8.21
CA PRO A 13 10.54 -2.98 -8.16
C PRO A 13 9.33 -3.41 -7.32
N ASP A 14 9.16 -4.72 -7.08
CA ASP A 14 7.98 -5.28 -6.42
C ASP A 14 8.17 -5.51 -4.92
N CYS A 15 9.40 -5.79 -4.46
CA CYS A 15 9.69 -6.06 -3.03
C CYS A 15 10.89 -5.29 -2.46
N GLY A 16 11.56 -4.46 -3.28
CA GLY A 16 12.71 -3.65 -2.85
C GLY A 16 13.99 -4.46 -2.51
N ALA A 17 14.00 -5.78 -2.68
CA ALA A 17 15.20 -6.59 -2.47
C ALA A 17 16.31 -6.16 -3.43
N SER A 18 17.55 -6.09 -2.96
CA SER A 18 18.72 -5.90 -3.82
C SER A 18 19.04 -7.22 -4.52
N VAL A 19 18.71 -7.32 -5.80
CA VAL A 19 18.86 -8.55 -6.60
C VAL A 19 20.01 -8.38 -7.59
N SER A 20 20.76 -9.44 -7.84
CA SER A 20 21.81 -9.39 -8.86
C SER A 20 21.19 -9.12 -10.24
N SER A 21 21.86 -8.32 -11.06
CA SER A 21 21.36 -7.95 -12.38
C SER A 21 21.21 -9.17 -13.31
N ALA A 22 21.97 -10.25 -13.05
CA ALA A 22 21.90 -11.50 -13.80
C ALA A 22 20.70 -12.37 -13.42
N GLU A 23 20.20 -12.27 -12.19
CA GLU A 23 19.10 -13.11 -11.66
C GLU A 23 17.76 -12.37 -11.62
N GLN A 24 17.72 -11.14 -12.11
CA GLN A 24 16.56 -10.25 -11.98
C GLN A 24 15.28 -10.84 -12.62
N SER A 25 15.40 -11.54 -13.75
CA SER A 25 14.26 -12.21 -14.40
C SER A 25 13.77 -13.46 -13.69
N GLY A 26 14.61 -14.07 -12.85
CA GLY A 26 14.29 -15.28 -12.07
C GLY A 26 13.92 -15.00 -10.62
N HIS A 27 13.94 -13.73 -10.19
CA HIS A 27 13.65 -13.36 -8.83
C HIS A 27 12.20 -13.63 -8.45
N VAL A 28 12.00 -14.42 -7.41
CA VAL A 28 10.69 -14.62 -6.76
C VAL A 28 10.69 -13.83 -5.46
N CYS A 29 9.72 -12.92 -5.33
CA CYS A 29 9.60 -12.11 -4.13
C CYS A 29 9.19 -12.96 -2.93
N ASP A 30 9.86 -12.75 -1.80
CA ASP A 30 9.37 -13.19 -0.51
C ASP A 30 8.06 -12.44 -0.17
N PRO A 31 6.96 -13.15 0.17
CA PRO A 31 5.66 -12.51 0.41
C PRO A 31 5.67 -11.50 1.57
N GLU A 32 6.39 -11.79 2.66
CA GLU A 32 6.44 -10.90 3.84
C GLU A 32 7.20 -9.62 3.50
N ARG A 33 8.38 -9.74 2.88
CA ARG A 33 9.13 -8.58 2.39
C ARG A 33 8.33 -7.74 1.40
N ARG A 34 7.59 -8.39 0.50
CA ARG A 34 6.72 -7.67 -0.45
C ARG A 34 5.64 -6.88 0.29
N ALA A 35 5.03 -7.47 1.31
CA ALA A 35 4.03 -6.77 2.12
C ALA A 35 4.65 -5.54 2.82
N ASP A 36 5.81 -5.69 3.44
CA ASP A 36 6.52 -4.58 4.09
C ASP A 36 6.87 -3.46 3.11
N PHE A 37 7.37 -3.84 1.92
CA PHE A 37 7.71 -2.88 0.88
C PHE A 37 6.48 -2.10 0.39
N LEU A 38 5.36 -2.78 0.15
CA LEU A 38 4.11 -2.14 -0.25
C LEU A 38 3.57 -1.21 0.85
N MET A 39 3.60 -1.64 2.12
CA MET A 39 3.21 -0.79 3.25
C MET A 39 4.07 0.48 3.33
N PHE A 40 5.38 0.34 3.11
CA PHE A 40 6.29 1.48 3.07
C PHE A 40 5.96 2.44 1.92
N GLN A 41 5.73 1.91 0.71
CA GLN A 41 5.40 2.73 -0.47
C GLN A 41 4.06 3.46 -0.32
N LEU A 42 3.05 2.79 0.26
CA LEU A 42 1.68 3.30 0.37
C LEU A 42 1.44 4.17 1.61
N ARG A 43 2.40 4.31 2.52
CA ARG A 43 2.17 4.95 3.84
C ARG A 43 1.54 6.33 3.77
N GLU A 44 1.98 7.18 2.83
CA GLU A 44 1.47 8.54 2.69
C GLU A 44 0.07 8.56 2.08
N GLU A 45 -0.19 7.65 1.13
CA GLU A 45 -1.50 7.48 0.52
C GLU A 45 -2.51 6.97 1.54
N ILE A 46 -2.14 5.96 2.33
CA ILE A 46 -2.94 5.45 3.45
C ILE A 46 -3.22 6.56 4.44
N ALA A 47 -2.20 7.31 4.88
CA ALA A 47 -2.38 8.41 5.82
C ALA A 47 -3.28 9.52 5.24
N GLY A 48 -3.16 9.82 3.96
CA GLY A 48 -4.04 10.77 3.24
C GLY A 48 -5.48 10.29 3.19
N PHE A 49 -5.69 9.03 2.83
CA PHE A 49 -6.99 8.38 2.82
C PHE A 49 -7.64 8.39 4.21
N GLU A 50 -6.90 8.00 5.26
CA GLU A 50 -7.40 8.01 6.64
C GLU A 50 -7.82 9.41 7.10
N ARG A 51 -7.04 10.45 6.75
CA ARG A 51 -7.42 11.84 7.01
C ARG A 51 -8.71 12.20 6.28
N GLY A 52 -8.79 11.92 4.97
CA GLY A 52 -9.97 12.22 4.16
C GLY A 52 -11.24 11.51 4.66
N VAL A 53 -11.12 10.24 5.07
CA VAL A 53 -12.22 9.51 5.71
C VAL A 53 -12.64 10.17 7.01
N ARG A 54 -11.68 10.52 7.89
CA ARG A 54 -11.99 11.19 9.16
C ARG A 54 -12.71 12.52 8.93
N GLU A 55 -12.20 13.35 8.02
CA GLU A 55 -12.81 14.62 7.64
C GLU A 55 -14.24 14.41 7.11
N TYR A 56 -14.42 13.49 6.15
CA TYR A 56 -15.73 13.15 5.62
C TYR A 56 -16.70 12.72 6.72
N LEU A 57 -16.29 11.79 7.59
CA LEU A 57 -17.12 11.27 8.68
C LEU A 57 -17.54 12.37 9.68
N THR A 58 -16.75 13.42 9.84
CA THR A 58 -17.11 14.57 10.70
C THR A 58 -18.04 15.58 10.01
N SER A 59 -18.11 15.58 8.68
CA SER A 59 -18.99 16.45 7.89
C SER A 59 -20.48 16.10 8.09
N PRO A 60 -21.42 17.01 7.78
CA PRO A 60 -22.86 16.71 7.82
C PRO A 60 -23.24 15.50 6.96
N HIS A 61 -22.65 15.36 5.77
CA HIS A 61 -22.90 14.23 4.88
C HIS A 61 -22.40 12.90 5.47
N GLY A 62 -21.19 12.89 6.04
CA GLY A 62 -20.65 11.67 6.66
C GLY A 62 -21.43 11.26 7.90
N ARG A 63 -21.83 12.22 8.74
CA ARG A 63 -22.71 11.95 9.90
C ARG A 63 -24.06 11.38 9.47
N PHE A 64 -24.65 11.90 8.39
CA PHE A 64 -25.88 11.32 7.83
C PHE A 64 -25.65 9.90 7.29
N ALA A 65 -24.53 9.66 6.60
CA ALA A 65 -24.18 8.32 6.11
C ALA A 65 -24.00 7.32 7.26
N GLN A 66 -23.33 7.71 8.35
CA GLN A 66 -23.22 6.90 9.57
C GLN A 66 -24.59 6.58 10.18
N TRP A 67 -25.42 7.61 10.38
CA TRP A 67 -26.79 7.48 10.91
C TRP A 67 -27.64 6.51 10.07
N LEU A 68 -27.49 6.54 8.75
CA LEU A 68 -28.20 5.67 7.83
C LEU A 68 -27.66 4.23 7.89
N ALA A 69 -26.34 4.06 7.94
CA ALA A 69 -25.69 2.76 8.03
C ALA A 69 -26.10 2.01 9.30
N GLU A 70 -26.17 2.69 10.44
CA GLU A 70 -26.64 2.10 11.71
C GLU A 70 -28.06 1.55 11.60
N ARG A 71 -28.94 2.25 10.88
CA ARG A 71 -30.36 1.85 10.71
C ARG A 71 -30.56 0.73 9.71
N ARG A 72 -29.62 0.58 8.78
CA ARG A 72 -29.63 -0.49 7.77
C ARG A 72 -28.74 -1.67 8.16
N ARG A 73 -28.13 -1.63 9.36
CA ARG A 73 -27.29 -2.72 9.85
C ARG A 73 -28.15 -3.97 9.95
N PRO A 74 -27.83 -5.06 9.21
CA PRO A 74 -28.53 -6.32 9.39
C PRO A 74 -28.31 -6.81 10.83
N PRO A 75 -29.25 -7.58 11.39
CA PRO A 75 -29.02 -8.22 12.68
C PRO A 75 -27.72 -9.03 12.61
N LEU A 76 -26.92 -8.97 13.68
CA LEU A 76 -25.78 -9.87 13.82
C LEU A 76 -26.34 -11.29 13.82
N LEU A 77 -25.81 -12.15 12.96
CA LEU A 77 -26.09 -13.58 13.04
C LEU A 77 -25.27 -14.13 14.20
N ASP A 78 -25.96 -14.66 15.21
CA ASP A 78 -25.36 -15.39 16.33
C ASP A 78 -24.73 -16.71 15.86
#